data_AF-A0A1V5KD71-F1
#
_entry.id   AF-A0A1V5KD71-F1
#
_cell.length_a   1.000
_cell.length_b   1.000
_cell.length_c   1.000
_cell.angle_alpha   90.00
_cell.angle_beta   90.00
_cell.angle_gamma   90.00
#
_symmetry.space_group_name_H-M   'P 1'
#
loop_
_entity.id
_entity.type
_entity.pdbx_description
1 polymer ?
#
loop_
_entity_poly.entity_id
_entity_poly.type
_entity_poly.pdbx_seq_one_letter_code
_entity_poly.pdbx_strand_id
1 'polypeptide(L)'
;MAYGMSAGEPISVSALKYGANGIWTGLPKLIVVLAGGFTTNFLWCLYLLLKNKTLHQYTSKYERTEAPTKNAKSSRVPLLANFLFSALAGCTWYMQFFFYTMGETQMGHYKFSSWTIHMASIIIFSTLWGIFLKEWKNTSGMTKFMVGLALATLIGSTIIIGFANYLGTQPSM
;
A
#
# COMPACT_ATOMS: atom_id res chain seq x y z
N MET A 1 10.10 3.09 0.50
CA MET A 1 9.40 3.71 1.66
C MET A 1 10.13 3.43 2.97
N ALA A 2 10.60 2.21 3.25
CA ALA A 2 11.43 1.90 4.44
C ALA A 2 12.60 2.88 4.66
N TYR A 3 13.38 3.18 3.60
CA TYR A 3 14.45 4.19 3.66
C TYR A 3 13.93 5.59 4.03
N GLY A 4 12.80 6.03 3.46
CA GLY A 4 12.20 7.33 3.75
C GLY A 4 11.70 7.45 5.20
N MET A 5 11.22 6.36 5.78
CA MET A 5 10.82 6.36 7.20
C MET A 5 12.01 6.39 8.16
N SER A 6 13.12 5.74 7.80
CA SER A 6 14.38 5.81 8.57
C SER A 6 15.05 7.18 8.43
N ALA A 7 15.11 7.74 7.22
CA ALA A 7 15.67 9.08 6.98
C ALA A 7 14.82 10.21 7.62
N GLY A 8 13.54 9.96 7.89
CA GLY A 8 12.63 10.90 8.55
C GLY A 8 12.72 10.94 10.07
N GLU A 9 13.60 10.14 10.70
CA GLU A 9 13.76 10.06 12.15
C GLU A 9 14.10 11.41 12.83
N PRO A 10 14.93 12.31 12.24
CA PRO A 10 15.18 13.65 12.80
C PRO A 10 13.92 14.52 12.93
N ILE A 11 12.93 14.31 12.05
CA ILE A 11 11.64 15.03 12.07
C ILE A 11 10.80 14.56 13.27
N SER A 12 10.82 13.25 13.55
CA SER A 12 10.14 12.66 14.72
C SER A 12 10.72 13.15 16.04
N VAL A 13 12.06 13.23 16.14
CA VAL A 13 12.77 13.76 17.32
C VAL A 13 12.47 15.25 17.53
N SER A 14 12.38 16.02 16.44
CA SER A 14 11.99 17.42 16.51
C SER A 14 10.55 17.59 16.99
N ALA A 15 9.62 16.76 16.52
CA ALA A 15 8.22 16.79 16.97
C ALA A 15 8.08 16.49 18.47
N LEU A 16 8.86 15.53 19.00
CA LEU A 16 8.94 15.29 20.46
C LEU A 16 9.40 16.52 21.23
N LYS A 17 10.43 17.22 20.71
CA LYS A 17 10.99 18.42 21.35
C LYS A 17 9.99 19.59 21.43
N TYR A 18 9.05 19.66 20.49
CA TYR A 18 7.97 20.67 20.48
C TYR A 18 6.68 20.21 21.20
N GLY A 19 6.72 19.10 21.95
CA GLY A 19 5.61 18.68 22.81
C GLY A 19 4.55 17.79 22.15
N ALA A 20 4.84 17.19 20.98
CA ALA A 20 3.95 16.19 20.40
C ALA A 20 3.92 14.94 21.29
N ASN A 21 2.72 14.41 21.55
CA ASN A 21 2.54 13.16 22.30
C ASN A 21 3.27 12.02 21.57
N GLY A 22 3.95 11.12 22.30
CA GLY A 22 4.88 10.14 21.75
C GLY A 22 4.32 9.28 20.60
N ILE A 23 3.00 9.04 20.63
CA ILE A 23 2.24 8.26 19.64
C ILE A 23 2.16 9.00 18.27
N TRP A 24 2.15 10.33 18.26
CA TRP A 24 1.93 11.15 17.07
C TRP A 24 3.22 11.57 16.36
N THR A 25 4.37 11.29 16.96
CA THR A 25 5.69 11.76 16.49
C THR A 25 6.10 11.17 15.15
N GLY A 26 5.53 10.02 14.79
CA GLY A 26 5.70 9.42 13.48
C GLY A 26 4.80 9.97 12.37
N LEU A 27 3.78 10.78 12.66
CA LEU A 27 2.92 11.33 11.59
C LEU A 27 3.64 12.36 10.69
N PRO A 28 4.48 13.27 11.22
CA PRO A 28 5.20 14.24 10.40
C PRO A 28 6.13 13.62 9.35
N LYS A 29 6.78 12.48 9.64
CA LYS A 29 7.61 11.76 8.64
C LYS A 29 6.77 11.26 7.46
N LEU A 30 5.54 10.83 7.70
CA LEU A 30 4.65 10.33 6.64
C LEU A 30 4.31 11.45 5.64
N ILE A 31 4.08 12.68 6.11
CA ILE A 31 3.74 13.81 5.24
C ILE A 31 4.84 14.03 4.20
N VAL A 32 6.10 14.07 4.62
CA VAL A 32 7.24 14.34 3.74
C VAL A 32 7.49 13.18 2.78
N VAL A 33 7.49 11.94 3.28
CA VAL A 33 7.73 10.74 2.47
C VAL A 33 6.63 10.53 1.45
N LEU A 34 5.38 10.72 1.84
CA LEU A 34 4.22 10.54 0.96
C LEU A 34 4.09 11.70 -0.02
N ALA A 35 4.41 12.93 0.37
CA ALA A 35 4.49 14.05 -0.56
C ALA A 35 5.53 13.80 -1.66
N GLY A 36 6.73 13.32 -1.32
CA GLY A 36 7.77 12.99 -2.31
C GLY A 36 7.38 11.85 -3.27
N GLY A 37 6.70 10.82 -2.73
CA GLY A 37 6.15 9.74 -3.57
C GLY A 37 5.03 10.25 -4.49
N PHE A 38 4.14 11.07 -3.95
CA PHE A 38 3.05 11.69 -4.70
C PHE A 38 3.57 12.60 -5.81
N THR A 39 4.50 13.52 -5.54
CA THR A 39 5.00 14.46 -6.56
C THR A 39 5.64 13.74 -7.72
N THR A 40 6.48 12.74 -7.45
CA THR A 40 7.16 11.96 -8.50
C THR A 40 6.14 11.19 -9.34
N ASN A 41 5.20 10.51 -8.71
CA ASN A 41 4.17 9.74 -9.40
C ASN A 41 3.21 10.66 -10.17
N PHE A 42 2.80 11.77 -9.56
CA PHE A 42 1.91 12.75 -10.18
C PHE A 42 2.53 13.38 -11.41
N LEU A 43 3.78 13.82 -11.33
CA LEU A 43 4.49 14.40 -12.49
C LEU A 43 4.65 13.37 -13.61
N TRP A 44 4.99 12.12 -13.27
CA TRP A 44 5.14 11.06 -14.26
C TRP A 44 3.81 10.69 -14.92
N CYS A 45 2.75 10.48 -14.12
CA CYS A 45 1.41 10.21 -14.63
C CYS A 45 0.90 11.38 -15.48
N LEU A 46 1.08 12.63 -15.04
CA LEU A 46 0.68 13.81 -15.80
C LEU A 46 1.41 13.90 -17.13
N TYR A 47 2.72 13.62 -17.15
CA TYR A 47 3.51 13.53 -18.38
C TYR A 47 2.95 12.45 -19.32
N LEU A 48 2.66 11.25 -18.83
CA LEU A 48 2.08 10.17 -19.63
C LEU A 48 0.67 10.51 -20.13
N LEU A 49 -0.14 11.18 -19.33
CA LEU A 49 -1.50 11.64 -19.68
C LEU A 49 -1.47 12.66 -20.81
N LEU A 50 -0.53 13.60 -20.75
CA LEU A 50 -0.30 14.60 -21.79
C LEU A 50 0.24 13.95 -23.07
N LYS A 51 1.25 13.08 -22.95
CA LYS A 51 1.87 12.39 -24.09
C LYS A 51 0.89 11.50 -24.85
N ASN A 52 0.05 10.75 -24.13
CA ASN A 52 -0.93 9.84 -24.72
C ASN A 52 -2.26 10.53 -25.08
N LYS A 53 -2.43 11.83 -24.79
CA LYS A 53 -3.67 12.59 -25.01
C LYS A 53 -4.91 11.93 -24.39
N THR A 54 -4.73 11.18 -23.30
CA THR A 54 -5.80 10.44 -22.61
C THR A 54 -6.50 11.27 -21.53
N LEU A 55 -6.11 12.55 -21.33
CA LEU A 55 -6.78 13.47 -20.41
C LEU A 55 -8.30 13.57 -20.64
N HIS A 56 -8.74 13.43 -21.90
CA HIS A 56 -10.16 13.45 -22.23
C HIS A 56 -10.96 12.32 -21.56
N GLN A 57 -10.33 11.20 -21.20
CA GLN A 57 -10.99 10.06 -20.53
C GLN A 57 -11.50 10.42 -19.12
N TYR A 58 -10.88 11.41 -18.44
CA TYR A 58 -11.33 11.90 -17.14
C TYR A 58 -12.55 12.83 -17.24
N THR A 59 -12.80 13.40 -18.43
CA THR A 59 -13.92 14.31 -18.71
C THR A 59 -15.01 13.69 -19.56
N SER A 60 -14.74 12.52 -20.18
CA SER A 60 -15.68 11.85 -21.06
C SER A 60 -16.85 11.32 -20.24
N LYS A 61 -18.05 11.82 -20.55
CA LYS A 61 -19.30 11.37 -19.93
C LYS A 61 -19.75 10.00 -20.45
N TYR A 62 -19.09 9.48 -21.49
CA TYR A 62 -19.44 8.26 -22.20
C TYR A 62 -18.25 7.31 -22.26
N GLU A 63 -18.50 6.02 -22.03
CA GLU A 63 -17.49 4.98 -22.10
C GLU A 63 -17.13 4.72 -23.57
N ARG A 64 -15.86 4.92 -23.95
CA ARG A 64 -15.37 4.53 -25.28
C ARG A 64 -14.91 3.09 -25.19
N THR A 65 -15.78 2.16 -25.59
CA THR A 65 -15.40 0.75 -25.72
C THR A 65 -14.44 0.62 -26.90
N GLU A 66 -13.20 0.17 -26.65
CA GLU A 66 -12.18 0.00 -27.72
C GLU A 66 -12.49 -1.18 -28.67
N ALA A 67 -13.45 -2.03 -28.30
CA ALA A 67 -14.01 -3.07 -29.16
C ALA A 67 -15.47 -2.73 -29.50
N PRO A 68 -15.82 -2.47 -30.78
CA PRO A 68 -17.20 -2.23 -31.17
C PRO A 68 -17.98 -3.55 -31.16
N THR A 69 -18.39 -4.03 -29.99
CA THR A 69 -19.45 -5.03 -29.91
C THR A 69 -20.74 -4.30 -30.30
N LYS A 70 -21.38 -4.74 -31.38
CA LYS A 70 -22.52 -4.10 -32.08
C LYS A 70 -23.76 -3.77 -31.21
N ASN A 71 -23.73 -4.03 -29.91
CA ASN A 71 -24.82 -3.81 -28.95
C ASN A 71 -24.42 -3.02 -27.68
N ALA A 72 -23.22 -2.44 -27.61
CA ALA A 72 -22.82 -1.65 -26.44
C ALA A 72 -23.57 -0.30 -26.42
N LYS A 73 -24.68 -0.23 -25.66
CA LYS A 73 -25.30 1.05 -25.29
C LYS A 73 -24.21 1.93 -24.66
N SER A 74 -24.03 3.14 -25.18
CA SER A 74 -23.12 4.13 -24.60
C SER A 74 -23.57 4.43 -23.17
N SER A 75 -22.97 3.74 -22.21
CA SER A 75 -23.31 3.89 -20.80
C SER A 75 -22.68 5.20 -20.30
N ARG A 76 -23.49 6.00 -19.60
CA ARG A 76 -22.99 7.22 -18.95
C ARG A 76 -22.06 6.79 -17.84
N VAL A 77 -20.79 7.18 -17.93
CA VAL A 77 -19.81 6.86 -16.90
C VAL A 77 -20.17 7.65 -15.64
N PRO A 78 -20.37 7.01 -14.47
CA PRO A 78 -20.65 7.71 -13.23
C PRO A 78 -19.36 8.33 -12.68
N LEU A 79 -18.91 9.42 -13.30
CA LEU A 79 -17.66 10.10 -12.99
C LEU A 79 -17.54 10.46 -11.49
N LEU A 80 -18.62 10.99 -10.89
CA LEU A 80 -18.63 11.35 -9.48
C LEU A 80 -18.42 10.12 -8.58
N ALA A 81 -19.11 9.00 -8.87
CA ALA A 81 -18.93 7.77 -8.11
C ALA A 81 -17.50 7.24 -8.28
N ASN A 82 -16.94 7.26 -9.49
CA ASN A 82 -15.57 6.84 -9.74
C ASN A 82 -14.56 7.69 -8.96
N PHE A 83 -14.70 9.02 -8.97
CA PHE A 83 -13.84 9.89 -8.17
C PHE A 83 -14.01 9.66 -6.67
N LEU A 84 -15.24 9.44 -6.20
CA LEU A 84 -15.54 9.21 -4.79
C LEU A 84 -15.00 7.85 -4.32
N PHE A 85 -15.20 6.78 -5.08
CA PHE A 85 -14.59 5.47 -4.80
C PHE A 85 -13.06 5.51 -4.89
N SER A 86 -12.48 6.23 -5.85
CA SER A 86 -11.02 6.40 -5.93
C SER A 86 -10.48 7.15 -4.72
N ALA A 87 -11.18 8.21 -4.28
CA ALA A 87 -10.81 8.98 -3.09
C ALA A 87 -10.95 8.14 -1.81
N LEU A 88 -12.03 7.36 -1.66
CA LEU A 88 -12.22 6.46 -0.53
C LEU A 88 -11.19 5.34 -0.48
N ALA A 89 -10.86 4.74 -1.63
CA ALA A 89 -9.81 3.73 -1.74
C ALA A 89 -8.46 4.32 -1.34
N GLY A 90 -8.12 5.51 -1.85
CA GLY A 90 -6.90 6.23 -1.49
C GLY A 90 -6.86 6.61 -0.01
N CYS A 91 -7.98 7.07 0.56
CA CYS A 91 -8.09 7.42 1.98
C CYS A 91 -7.89 6.18 2.87
N THR A 92 -8.56 5.07 2.55
CA THR A 92 -8.40 3.79 3.27
C THR A 92 -6.97 3.27 3.18
N TRP A 93 -6.35 3.37 2.00
CA TRP A 93 -4.95 3.00 1.82
C TRP A 93 -4.00 3.92 2.61
N TYR A 94 -4.32 5.21 2.73
CA TYR A 94 -3.53 6.14 3.55
C TYR A 94 -3.67 5.84 5.04
N MET A 95 -4.89 5.52 5.50
CA MET A 95 -5.14 5.10 6.88
C MET A 95 -4.29 3.89 7.28
N GLN A 96 -3.95 3.01 6.33
CA GLN A 96 -3.01 1.90 6.56
C GLN A 96 -1.67 2.38 7.15
N PHE A 97 -1.06 3.44 6.61
CA PHE A 97 0.22 3.98 7.10
C PHE A 97 0.07 4.74 8.41
N PHE A 98 -1.08 5.37 8.62
CA PHE A 98 -1.41 6.03 9.87
C PHE A 98 -1.47 5.02 11.03
N PHE A 99 -2.23 3.93 10.88
CA PHE A 99 -2.31 2.85 11.86
C PHE A 99 -0.98 2.11 12.02
N TYR A 100 -0.24 1.91 10.92
CA TYR A 100 1.10 1.34 10.97
C TYR A 100 2.02 2.17 11.87
N THR A 101 2.06 3.48 11.66
CA THR A 101 2.98 4.36 12.40
C THR A 101 2.58 4.49 13.87
N MET A 102 1.27 4.50 14.16
CA MET A 102 0.76 4.40 15.53
C MET A 102 1.19 3.08 16.20
N GLY A 103 1.07 1.95 15.50
CA GLY A 103 1.53 0.65 16.00
C GLY A 103 3.05 0.56 16.19
N GLU A 104 3.83 1.13 15.27
CA GLU A 104 5.29 1.18 15.32
C GLU A 104 5.80 1.92 16.57
N THR A 105 5.15 3.02 16.98
CA THR A 105 5.55 3.76 18.20
C THR A 105 5.42 2.94 19.48
N GLN A 106 4.55 1.92 19.49
CA GLN A 106 4.33 1.03 20.63
C GLN A 106 5.25 -0.21 20.63
N MET A 107 6.03 -0.44 19.56
CA MET A 107 6.84 -1.67 19.39
C MET A 107 8.27 -1.61 19.96
N GLY A 108 8.71 -0.49 20.54
CA GLY A 108 10.00 -0.40 21.24
C GLY A 108 11.22 -0.84 20.39
N HIS A 109 11.99 -1.82 20.86
CA HIS A 109 13.17 -2.35 20.17
C HIS A 109 12.86 -3.17 18.90
N TYR A 110 11.59 -3.49 18.59
CA TYR A 110 11.21 -4.32 17.44
C TYR A 110 10.80 -3.53 16.19
N LYS A 111 11.10 -2.23 16.12
CA LYS A 111 10.75 -1.34 14.99
C LYS A 111 11.19 -1.90 13.62
N PHE A 112 12.33 -2.59 13.55
CA PHE A 112 12.82 -3.19 12.31
C PHE A 112 11.90 -4.30 11.77
N SER A 113 11.30 -5.10 12.65
CA SER A 113 10.36 -6.17 12.27
C SER A 113 8.99 -5.63 11.87
N SER A 114 8.61 -4.47 12.40
CA SER A 114 7.31 -3.83 12.17
C SER A 114 7.00 -3.65 10.67
N TRP A 115 7.95 -3.15 9.88
CA TRP A 115 7.75 -2.91 8.45
C TRP A 115 7.47 -4.20 7.68
N THR A 116 8.24 -5.25 7.95
CA THR A 116 8.09 -6.54 7.27
C THR A 116 6.79 -7.23 7.68
N ILE A 117 6.45 -7.22 8.99
CA ILE A 117 5.19 -7.77 9.48
C ILE A 117 4.00 -7.06 8.83
N HIS A 118 4.06 -5.74 8.67
CA HIS A 118 3.01 -4.98 8.00
C HIS A 118 2.82 -5.39 6.54
N MET A 119 3.91 -5.44 5.76
CA MET A 119 3.86 -5.87 4.35
C MET A 119 3.39 -7.31 4.19
N ALA A 120 3.89 -8.23 5.03
CA ALA A 120 3.49 -9.63 5.03
C ALA A 120 2.00 -9.80 5.37
N SER A 121 1.51 -9.06 6.36
CA SER A 121 0.10 -9.09 6.76
C SER A 121 -0.82 -8.68 5.61
N ILE A 122 -0.49 -7.60 4.89
CA ILE A 122 -1.29 -7.14 3.75
C ILE A 122 -1.39 -8.23 2.68
N ILE A 123 -0.28 -8.89 2.34
CA ILE A 123 -0.26 -9.95 1.34
C ILE A 123 -1.07 -11.15 1.79
N ILE A 124 -0.94 -11.57 3.05
CA ILE A 124 -1.69 -12.70 3.62
C ILE A 124 -3.20 -12.40 3.58
N PHE A 125 -3.63 -11.27 4.14
CA PHE A 125 -5.04 -10.90 4.16
C PHE A 125 -5.62 -10.68 2.77
N SER A 126 -4.88 -10.04 1.87
CA SER A 126 -5.29 -9.86 0.47
C SER A 126 -5.46 -11.20 -0.25
N THR A 127 -4.55 -12.15 -0.01
CA THR A 127 -4.62 -13.48 -0.64
C THR A 127 -5.77 -14.30 -0.07
N LEU A 128 -5.98 -14.26 1.26
CA LEU A 128 -7.10 -14.94 1.92
C LEU A 128 -8.45 -14.42 1.43
N TRP A 129 -8.60 -13.10 1.29
CA TRP A 129 -9.82 -12.49 0.77
C TRP A 129 -10.05 -12.86 -0.70
N GLY A 130 -9.00 -12.88 -1.52
CA GLY A 130 -9.10 -13.34 -2.92
C GLY A 130 -9.52 -14.81 -3.05
N ILE A 131 -9.08 -15.67 -2.13
CA ILE A 131 -9.52 -17.07 -2.04
C ILE A 131 -10.99 -17.14 -1.60
N PHE A 132 -11.39 -16.35 -0.59
CA PHE A 132 -12.76 -16.28 -0.08
C PHE A 132 -13.77 -15.82 -1.13
N LEU A 133 -13.44 -14.79 -1.92
CA LEU A 133 -14.25 -14.30 -3.05
C LEU A 133 -14.28 -15.29 -4.25
N LYS A 134 -13.58 -16.43 -4.15
CA LYS A 134 -13.51 -17.47 -5.19
C LYS A 134 -13.04 -16.96 -6.55
N GLU A 135 -12.25 -15.88 -6.59
CA GLU A 135 -11.73 -15.28 -7.83
C GLU A 135 -10.89 -16.28 -8.64
N TRP A 136 -10.31 -17.27 -7.96
CA TRP A 136 -9.44 -18.30 -8.53
C TRP A 136 -10.20 -19.56 -8.97
N LYS A 137 -11.54 -19.56 -9.00
CA LYS A 137 -12.31 -20.78 -9.32
C LYS A 137 -12.00 -21.30 -10.75
N ASN A 138 -11.83 -20.39 -11.71
CA ASN A 138 -11.62 -20.68 -13.13
C ASN A 138 -10.14 -20.64 -13.60
N THR A 139 -9.17 -20.48 -12.70
CA THR A 139 -7.74 -20.47 -13.06
C THR A 139 -7.14 -21.88 -13.10
N SER A 140 -6.09 -22.05 -13.90
CA SER A 140 -5.37 -23.32 -14.05
C SER A 140 -4.86 -23.88 -12.71
N GLY A 141 -4.73 -25.21 -12.60
CA GLY A 141 -4.19 -25.86 -11.39
C GLY A 141 -2.78 -25.40 -11.05
N MET A 142 -1.95 -25.13 -12.07
CA MET A 142 -0.61 -24.58 -11.90
C MET A 142 -0.62 -23.18 -11.29
N THR A 143 -1.56 -22.32 -11.69
CA THR A 143 -1.73 -20.99 -11.10
C THR A 143 -2.07 -21.08 -9.61
N LYS A 144 -2.97 -21.99 -9.23
CA LYS A 144 -3.33 -22.22 -7.82
C LYS A 144 -2.13 -22.73 -7.01
N PHE A 145 -1.32 -23.61 -7.59
CA PHE A 145 -0.08 -24.09 -6.97
C PHE A 145 0.96 -22.97 -6.80
N MET A 146 1.17 -22.13 -7.81
CA MET A 146 2.12 -21.00 -7.72
C MET A 146 1.71 -19.98 -6.65
N VAL A 147 0.42 -19.68 -6.53
CA VAL A 147 -0.10 -18.80 -5.46
C VAL A 147 0.12 -19.44 -4.08
N GLY A 148 -0.15 -20.75 -3.95
CA GLY A 148 0.12 -21.49 -2.72
C GLY A 148 1.60 -21.50 -2.34
N LEU A 149 2.49 -21.71 -3.32
CA LEU A 149 3.94 -21.69 -3.11
C LEU A 149 4.44 -20.29 -2.73
N ALA A 150 3.93 -19.24 -3.37
CA ALA A 150 4.25 -17.86 -3.03
C ALA A 150 3.82 -17.54 -1.59
N LEU A 151 2.61 -17.95 -1.20
CA LEU A 151 2.10 -17.75 0.16
C LEU A 151 2.94 -18.53 1.19
N ALA A 152 3.27 -19.79 0.91
CA ALA A 152 4.12 -20.61 1.77
C ALA A 152 5.53 -20.00 1.94
N THR A 153 6.12 -19.52 0.84
CA THR A 153 7.42 -18.83 0.85
C THR A 153 7.36 -17.55 1.69
N LEU A 154 6.27 -16.79 1.58
CA LEU A 154 6.06 -15.56 2.35
C LEU A 154 5.94 -15.85 3.85
N ILE A 155 5.19 -16.89 4.23
CA ILE A 155 5.06 -17.34 5.61
C ILE A 155 6.43 -17.79 6.14
N GLY A 156 7.17 -18.60 5.37
CA GLY A 156 8.52 -19.04 5.73
C GLY A 156 9.48 -17.86 5.95
N SER A 157 9.47 -16.87 5.05
CA SER A 157 10.27 -15.64 5.19
C SER A 157 9.90 -14.87 6.46
N THR A 158 8.61 -14.76 6.77
CA THR A 158 8.13 -14.08 7.98
C THR A 158 8.63 -14.76 9.25
N ILE A 159 8.62 -16.10 9.30
CA ILE A 159 9.15 -16.89 10.42
C ILE A 159 10.65 -16.68 10.59
N ILE A 160 11.41 -16.71 9.48
CA ILE A 160 12.87 -16.48 9.50
C ILE A 160 13.19 -15.09 10.05
N ILE A 161 12.46 -14.05 9.64
CA ILE A 161 12.66 -12.68 10.12
C ILE A 161 12.28 -12.55 11.60
N GLY A 162 11.22 -13.23 12.05
CA GLY A 162 10.86 -13.32 13.46
C GLY A 162 11.97 -13.97 14.29
N PHE A 163 12.52 -15.09 13.81
CA PHE A 163 13.60 -15.82 14.48
C PHE A 163 14.93 -15.03 14.49
N ALA A 164 15.25 -14.35 13.39
CA ALA A 164 16.43 -13.47 13.30
C ALA A 164 16.35 -12.31 14.32
N ASN A 165 15.17 -11.69 14.47
CA ASN A 165 14.97 -10.66 15.49
C ASN A 165 15.10 -11.22 16.91
N TYR A 166 14.58 -12.42 17.18
CA TYR A 166 14.73 -13.07 18.49
C TYR A 166 16.21 -13.27 18.86
N LEU A 167 17.01 -13.80 17.93
CA LEU A 167 18.45 -13.97 18.13
C LEU A 167 19.20 -12.64 18.28
N GLY A 168 18.82 -11.60 17.53
CA GLY A 168 19.43 -10.27 17.61
C GLY A 168 19.11 -9.49 18.89
N THR A 169 18.07 -9.89 19.63
CA THR A 169 17.71 -9.30 20.93
C THR A 169 18.29 -10.03 22.15
N GLN A 170 19.04 -11.12 21.94
CA GLN A 170 19.80 -11.74 23.03
C GLN A 170 20.93 -10.77 23.45
N PRO A 171 21.09 -10.46 24.75
CA PRO A 171 22.24 -9.68 25.20
C PRO A 171 23.51 -10.43 24.81
N SER A 172 24.46 -9.74 24.16
CA SER A 172 25.81 -10.26 24.03
C SER A 172 26.34 -10.58 25.42
N MET A 173 26.51 -11.87 25.74
CA MET A 173 27.30 -12.29 26.90
C MET A 173 28.74 -11.84 26.74
#